data_AF-A0A7S9E1T8-F1
#
_entry.id   AF-A0A7S9E1T8-F1
#
_cell.length_a   1.000
_cell.length_b   1.000
_cell.length_c   1.000
_cell.angle_alpha   90.00
_cell.angle_beta   90.00
_cell.angle_gamma   90.00
#
_symmetry.space_group_name_H-M   'P 1'
#
loop_
_entity.id
_entity.type
_entity.pdbx_description
1 polymer ?
#
loop_
_entity_poly.entity_id
_entity_poly.type
_entity_poly.pdbx_seq_one_letter_code
_entity_poly.pdbx_strand_id
1 'polypeptide(L)'
;MNIDVNAILNDAVKDMPVANIIVIGKTGVGKSSLINSVFRGDFARTGVGRPVTENINVIKKEGVPLQIIDTQGLEVADYEKTRLKLKTI
;
A
#
# COMPACT_ATOMS: atom_id res chain seq x y z
N MET A 1 -18.56 13.64 31.47
CA MET A 1 -18.16 14.14 30.13
C MET A 1 -17.56 12.95 29.41
N ASN A 2 -18.23 12.41 28.39
CA ASN A 2 -17.67 11.31 27.61
C ASN A 2 -16.86 11.92 26.47
N ILE A 3 -15.56 11.66 26.47
CA ILE A 3 -14.67 12.08 25.38
C ILE A 3 -14.71 10.97 24.33
N ASP A 4 -15.16 11.30 23.13
CA ASP A 4 -15.06 10.41 21.98
C ASP A 4 -13.66 10.53 21.39
N VAL A 5 -12.80 9.57 21.76
CA VAL A 5 -11.41 9.49 21.28
C VAL A 5 -11.35 9.30 19.76
N ASN A 6 -12.30 8.60 19.15
CA ASN A 6 -12.30 8.37 17.70
C ASN A 6 -12.62 9.64 16.94
N ALA A 7 -13.56 10.45 17.44
CA ALA A 7 -13.87 11.75 16.86
C ALA A 7 -12.65 12.68 16.85
N ILE A 8 -11.89 12.72 17.96
CA ILE A 8 -10.68 13.54 18.07
C ILE A 8 -9.58 13.05 17.11
N LEU A 9 -9.36 11.73 17.04
CA LEU A 9 -8.37 11.15 16.14
C LEU A 9 -8.70 11.43 14.67
N ASN A 10 -9.96 11.26 14.27
CA ASN A 10 -10.41 11.52 12.91
C ASN A 10 -10.25 13.00 12.53
N ASP A 11 -10.60 13.92 13.43
CA ASP A 11 -10.44 15.36 13.17
C ASP A 11 -8.97 15.75 13.06
N ALA A 12 -8.10 15.15 13.88
CA ALA A 12 -6.66 15.38 13.83
C ALA A 12 -5.99 14.92 12.52
N VAL A 13 -6.52 13.87 11.87
CA VAL A 13 -5.94 13.32 10.63
C VAL A 13 -6.67 13.75 9.36
N LYS A 14 -7.83 14.41 9.48
CA LYS A 14 -8.72 14.79 8.36
C LYS A 14 -8.00 15.62 7.28
N ASP A 15 -7.19 16.58 7.71
CA ASP A 15 -6.48 17.51 6.82
C ASP A 15 -5.00 17.13 6.61
N MET A 16 -4.58 15.96 7.11
CA MET A 16 -3.21 15.50 6.90
C MET A 16 -3.00 15.07 5.44
N PRO A 17 -1.88 15.49 4.81
CA PRO A 17 -1.52 14.99 3.50
C PRO A 17 -1.23 13.49 3.57
N VAL A 18 -1.63 12.77 2.52
CA VAL A 18 -1.40 11.32 2.43
C VAL A 18 0.09 11.03 2.24
N ALA A 19 0.69 10.29 3.16
CA ALA A 19 2.02 9.74 3.01
C ALA A 19 1.99 8.56 2.02
N ASN A 20 2.87 8.56 1.02
CA ASN A 20 2.98 7.49 0.04
C ASN A 20 4.26 6.69 0.26
N ILE A 21 4.14 5.37 0.43
CA ILE A 21 5.28 4.44 0.54
C ILE A 21 5.27 3.54 -0.68
N ILE A 22 6.35 3.55 -1.46
CA ILE A 22 6.53 2.64 -2.60
C ILE A 22 7.54 1.56 -2.22
N VAL A 23 7.16 0.29 -2.41
CA VAL A 23 8.03 -0.85 -2.13
C VAL A 23 8.54 -1.46 -3.43
N ILE A 24 9.84 -1.28 -3.69
CA ILE A 24 10.50 -1.68 -4.94
C ILE A 24 11.65 -2.65 -4.65
N GLY A 25 11.92 -3.57 -5.57
CA GLY A 25 13.01 -4.54 -5.46
C GLY A 25 12.80 -5.74 -6.37
N LYS A 26 13.86 -6.56 -6.53
CA LYS A 26 13.85 -7.75 -7.39
C LYS A 26 12.73 -8.74 -7.02
N THR A 27 12.28 -9.57 -7.96
CA THR A 27 11.39 -10.71 -7.67
C THR A 27 12.01 -11.63 -6.61
N GLY A 28 11.19 -12.12 -5.68
CA GLY A 28 11.63 -13.07 -4.65
C GLY A 28 12.34 -12.46 -3.43
N VAL A 29 12.63 -11.14 -3.40
CA VAL A 29 13.32 -10.50 -2.25
C VAL A 29 12.46 -10.33 -0.99
N GLY A 30 11.18 -10.71 -1.05
CA GLY A 30 10.29 -10.65 0.12
C GLY A 30 9.47 -9.37 0.30
N LYS A 31 9.31 -8.53 -0.73
CA LYS A 31 8.48 -7.29 -0.67
C LYS A 31 7.07 -7.53 -0.14
N SER A 32 6.35 -8.48 -0.73
CA SER A 32 4.99 -8.82 -0.30
C SER A 32 4.99 -9.39 1.11
N SER A 33 6.02 -10.14 1.52
CA SER A 33 6.16 -10.62 2.90
C SER A 33 6.37 -9.46 3.88
N LEU A 34 7.18 -8.46 3.53
CA LEU A 34 7.39 -7.24 4.32
C LEU A 34 6.08 -6.47 4.48
N ILE A 35 5.40 -6.17 3.37
CA ILE A 35 4.13 -5.43 3.39
C ILE A 35 3.10 -6.17 4.24
N ASN A 36 3.01 -7.49 4.05
CA ASN A 36 2.08 -8.31 4.81
C ASN A 36 2.43 -8.37 6.29
N SER A 37 3.71 -8.37 6.66
CA SER A 37 4.14 -8.46 8.06
C SER A 37 3.98 -7.13 8.79
N VAL A 38 4.23 -6.01 8.11
CA VAL A 38 4.20 -4.68 8.72
C VAL A 38 2.78 -4.10 8.75
N PHE A 39 1.95 -4.41 7.75
CA PHE A 39 0.67 -3.72 7.57
C PHE A 39 -0.58 -4.62 7.68
N ARG A 40 -0.51 -5.96 7.77
CA ARG A 40 -1.76 -6.78 7.84
C ARG A 40 -2.53 -6.72 9.15
N GLY A 41 -1.90 -6.41 10.29
CA GLY A 41 -2.59 -6.45 11.59
C GLY A 41 -3.81 -5.53 11.64
N ASP A 42 -3.57 -4.21 11.55
CA ASP A 42 -4.62 -3.20 11.67
C ASP A 42 -5.00 -2.54 10.34
N PHE A 43 -4.20 -2.68 9.28
CA PHE A 43 -4.44 -2.01 8.00
C PHE A 43 -5.37 -2.81 7.05
N ALA A 44 -5.47 -4.13 7.25
CA ALA A 44 -6.28 -5.01 6.40
C ALA A 44 -7.72 -5.25 6.92
N ARG A 45 -8.08 -4.74 8.10
CA ARG A 45 -9.41 -5.02 8.72
C ARG A 45 -10.58 -4.29 8.05
N THR A 46 -10.33 -3.31 7.20
CA THR A 46 -11.38 -2.55 6.49
C THR A 46 -11.13 -2.56 4.99
N GLY A 47 -11.79 -3.49 4.31
CA GLY A 47 -11.94 -3.50 2.86
C GLY A 47 -10.72 -4.01 2.09
N VAL A 48 -11.00 -4.67 0.97
CA VAL A 48 -10.05 -5.17 -0.05
C VAL A 48 -9.50 -6.57 0.22
N GLY A 49 -10.03 -7.50 -0.57
CA GLY A 49 -9.86 -8.95 -0.46
C GLY A 49 -8.46 -9.49 -0.81
N ARG A 50 -8.38 -10.83 -0.82
CA ARG A 50 -7.15 -11.59 -1.09
C ARG A 50 -6.45 -11.08 -2.35
N PRO A 51 -5.14 -10.77 -2.32
CA PRO A 51 -4.44 -10.29 -3.50
C PRO A 51 -4.31 -11.43 -4.50
N VAL A 52 -4.88 -11.26 -5.68
CA VAL A 52 -4.62 -12.06 -6.86
C VAL A 52 -4.24 -11.07 -7.99
N THR A 53 -3.05 -11.27 -8.59
CA THR A 53 -2.60 -10.88 -9.97
C THR A 53 -2.01 -9.49 -10.35
N GLU A 54 -0.90 -9.60 -11.08
CA GLU A 54 -0.39 -8.91 -12.31
C GLU A 54 -0.04 -7.41 -12.43
N ASN A 55 -0.54 -6.46 -11.63
CA ASN A 55 -0.18 -5.03 -11.76
C ASN A 55 0.01 -4.33 -10.39
N ILE A 56 0.52 -3.07 -10.39
CA ILE A 56 0.77 -2.25 -9.20
C ILE A 56 -0.44 -2.28 -8.25
N ASN A 57 -0.22 -2.63 -6.99
CA ASN A 57 -1.27 -2.70 -5.97
C ASN A 57 -1.14 -1.53 -4.99
N VAL A 58 -2.26 -0.88 -4.70
CA VAL A 58 -2.32 0.26 -3.79
C VAL A 58 -3.16 -0.12 -2.57
N ILE A 59 -2.53 -0.12 -1.40
CA ILE A 59 -3.13 -0.44 -0.11
C ILE A 59 -3.39 0.88 0.64
N LYS A 60 -4.64 1.08 1.09
CA LYS A 60 -5.10 2.24 1.85
C LYS A 60 -5.99 1.78 3.00
N LYS A 61 -6.07 2.58 4.06
CA LYS A 61 -7.02 2.40 5.16
C LYS A 61 -7.80 3.69 5.37
N GLU A 62 -9.12 3.59 5.48
CA GLU A 62 -9.97 4.74 5.79
C GLU A 62 -9.57 5.36 7.13
N GLY A 63 -9.56 6.70 7.19
CA GLY A 63 -9.15 7.44 8.38
C GLY A 63 -7.64 7.38 8.69
N VAL A 64 -6.81 6.80 7.82
CA VAL A 64 -5.35 6.85 7.97
C VAL A 64 -4.73 7.48 6.72
N PRO A 65 -4.00 8.61 6.85
CA PRO A 65 -3.40 9.32 5.73
C PRO A 65 -2.11 8.63 5.25
N LEU A 66 -2.21 7.34 4.92
CA LEU A 66 -1.11 6.48 4.48
C LEU A 66 -1.57 5.60 3.31
N GLN A 67 -0.74 5.57 2.26
CA GLN A 67 -0.90 4.73 1.09
C GLN A 67 0.38 3.92 0.86
N ILE A 68 0.24 2.60 0.67
CA ILE A 68 1.36 1.71 0.32
C ILE A 68 1.17 1.24 -1.12
N ILE A 69 2.21 1.34 -1.92
CA ILE A 69 2.23 0.99 -3.33
C ILE A 69 3.18 -0.21 -3.48
N ASP A 70 2.60 -1.40 -3.63
CA ASP A 70 3.31 -2.65 -3.94
C ASP A 70 3.52 -2.74 -5.45
N THR A 71 4.78 -2.77 -5.89
CA THR A 71 5.11 -2.90 -7.31
C THR A 71 5.47 -4.34 -7.65
N GLN A 72 5.21 -4.75 -8.90
CA GLN A 72 5.78 -6.00 -9.42
C GLN A 72 7.31 -6.00 -9.24
N GLY A 73 7.88 -7.18 -9.01
CA GLY A 73 9.33 -7.31 -8.90
C GLY A 73 10.04 -6.82 -10.16
N LEU A 74 11.09 -6.03 -9.98
CA LEU A 74 11.96 -5.60 -11.07
C LEU A 74 12.89 -6.78 -11.43
N GLU A 75 12.61 -7.47 -12.53
CA GLU A 75 13.59 -8.38 -13.11
C GLU A 75 14.42 -7.64 -14.15
N VAL A 76 15.72 -7.57 -13.94
CA VAL A 76 16.67 -6.87 -14.83
C VAL A 76 16.63 -7.44 -16.25
N ALA A 77 16.31 -8.73 -16.41
CA ALA A 77 16.15 -9.38 -17.70
C ALA A 77 14.89 -8.95 -18.48
N ASP A 78 13.88 -8.40 -17.79
CA ASP A 78 12.56 -8.04 -18.34
C ASP A 78 12.27 -6.54 -18.22
N TYR A 79 13.29 -5.71 -17.97
CA TYR A 79 13.17 -4.27 -17.76
C TYR A 79 12.38 -3.56 -18.86
N GLU A 80 12.61 -3.93 -20.13
CA GLU A 80 11.88 -3.40 -21.27
C GLU A 80 10.37 -3.72 -21.21
N LYS A 81 10.02 -4.94 -20.79
CA LYS A 81 8.64 -5.40 -20.62
C LYS A 81 7.96 -4.74 -19.43
N THR A 82 8.67 -4.58 -18.30
CA THR A 82 8.19 -3.82 -17.14
C THR A 82 7.98 -2.35 -17.48
N ARG A 83 8.91 -1.73 -18.21
CA ARG A 83 8.82 -0.34 -18.67
C ARG A 83 7.64 -0.11 -19.63
N LEU A 84 7.39 -1.05 -20.54
CA LEU A 84 6.25 -0.98 -21.45
C LEU A 84 4.91 -1.03 -20.71
N LYS A 85 4.77 -1.87 -19.67
CA LYS A 85 3.56 -1.92 -18.85
C LYS A 85 3.30 -0.64 -18.05
N LEU A 86 4.37 0.06 -17.63
CA LEU A 86 4.27 1.31 -16.88
C LEU A 86 3.89 2.53 -17.75
N LYS A 87 4.11 2.47 -19.07
CA LYS A 87 3.77 3.56 -20.01
C LYS A 87 2.30 3.56 -20.47
N THR A 88 1.55 2.52 -20.13
CA THR A 88 0.15 2.33 -20.57
C THR A 88 -0.86 2.64 -19.45
N ILE A 89 -0.38 3.20 -18.33
CA ILE A 89 -1.17 3.73 -17.22
C ILE A 89 -1.28 5.23 -17.40
#